data_AF-A0A2V9N0T1-F1
#
_entry.id   AF-A0A2V9N0T1-F1
#
_cell.length_a   1.000
_cell.length_b   1.000
_cell.length_c   1.000
_cell.angle_alpha   90.00
_cell.angle_beta   90.00
_cell.angle_gamma   90.00
#
_symmetry.space_group_name_H-M   'P 1'
#
loop_
_entity.id
_entity.type
_entity.pdbx_description
1 polymer ?
#
loop_
_entity_poly.entity_id
_entity_poly.type
_entity_poly.pdbx_seq_one_letter_code
_entity_poly.pdbx_strand_id
1 'polypeptide(L)'
;MIRNLRWAFAFLCGVGLVSVLCGAQPGAPSREKSPGVDSRRQQLLSLFDEQWEYEMRVHPEFATALGDNRYNDRLDNESAEAVQSELEQARKFLARFEAIDPSSLSQQDKLSRELMIRELRLDLEGARFKHWEMPVNQRDGPHLDFPDLITITPFNTTHDYDNYLSRLRQMPNVFDQVMAN
;
A
#
# COMPACT_ATOMS: atom_id res chain seq x y z
N MET A 1 -10.69 -22.14 1.91
CA MET A 1 -10.62 -23.26 0.92
C MET A 1 -11.78 -23.15 -0.05
N ILE A 2 -11.60 -22.47 -1.18
CA ILE A 2 -12.25 -22.76 -2.47
C ILE A 2 -11.39 -22.06 -3.53
N ARG A 3 -10.79 -22.89 -4.39
CA ARG A 3 -9.92 -22.58 -5.52
C ARG A 3 -10.67 -21.90 -6.66
N ASN A 4 -9.95 -21.02 -7.36
CA ASN A 4 -9.91 -20.85 -8.82
C ASN A 4 -11.22 -20.52 -9.56
N LEU A 5 -11.26 -19.32 -10.16
CA LEU A 5 -12.03 -19.10 -11.39
C LEU A 5 -11.14 -18.48 -12.46
N ARG A 6 -10.54 -19.36 -13.27
CA ARG A 6 -9.85 -19.04 -14.52
C ARG A 6 -10.92 -18.70 -15.56
N TRP A 7 -10.90 -17.47 -16.07
CA TRP A 7 -11.75 -17.08 -17.19
C TRP A 7 -11.16 -17.66 -18.48
N ALA A 8 -11.80 -18.71 -18.99
CA ALA A 8 -11.51 -19.28 -20.29
C ALA A 8 -12.27 -18.48 -21.37
N PHE A 9 -11.58 -17.60 -22.08
CA PHE A 9 -12.08 -17.07 -23.34
C PHE A 9 -11.93 -18.16 -24.42
N ALA A 10 -13.03 -18.84 -24.72
CA ALA A 10 -13.16 -19.70 -25.88
C ALA A 10 -13.34 -18.81 -27.13
N PHE A 11 -12.26 -18.56 -27.86
CA PHE A 11 -12.34 -18.01 -29.22
C PHE A 11 -12.45 -19.18 -30.20
N LEU A 12 -13.63 -19.30 -30.82
CA LEU A 12 -13.89 -20.18 -31.96
C LEU A 12 -13.06 -19.70 -33.16
N CYS A 13 -12.00 -20.43 -33.51
CA CYS A 13 -11.28 -20.25 -34.76
C CYS A 13 -12.13 -20.73 -35.94
N GLY A 14 -12.69 -19.78 -36.70
CA GLY A 14 -13.16 -20.02 -38.06
C GLY A 14 -11.98 -20.24 -38.99
N VAL A 15 -11.98 -21.38 -39.69
CA VAL A 15 -11.00 -21.74 -40.72
C VAL A 15 -11.27 -20.88 -41.96
N GLY A 16 -10.41 -19.89 -42.19
CA GLY A 16 -10.34 -19.14 -43.44
C GLY A 16 -8.96 -19.32 -44.07
N LEU A 17 -8.90 -20.12 -45.13
CA LEU A 17 -7.71 -20.34 -45.95
C LEU A 17 -7.40 -19.05 -46.73
N VAL A 18 -6.32 -18.34 -46.37
CA VAL A 18 -5.71 -17.31 -47.22
C VAL A 18 -4.23 -17.63 -47.37
N SER A 19 -3.88 -18.08 -48.57
CA SER A 19 -2.51 -18.28 -49.00
C SER A 19 -1.94 -16.99 -49.61
N VAL A 20 -0.63 -16.81 -49.40
CA VAL A 20 0.32 -15.97 -50.17
C VAL A 20 0.43 -14.49 -49.75
N LEU A 21 1.48 -14.19 -48.95
CA LEU A 21 2.71 -13.53 -49.42
C LEU A 21 3.71 -13.44 -48.26
N CYS A 22 4.77 -14.25 -48.33
CA CYS A 22 5.92 -14.18 -47.44
C CYS A 22 6.75 -12.93 -47.81
N GLY A 23 6.39 -11.79 -47.24
CA GLY A 23 7.29 -10.64 -47.14
C GLY A 23 8.14 -10.80 -45.88
N ALA A 24 9.44 -11.03 -46.06
CA ALA A 24 10.40 -10.97 -44.96
C ALA A 24 10.37 -9.57 -44.35
N GLN A 25 9.68 -9.41 -43.21
CA GLN A 25 9.80 -8.20 -42.41
C GLN A 25 11.19 -8.18 -41.77
N PRO A 26 11.95 -7.07 -41.88
CA PRO A 26 13.14 -6.90 -41.07
C PRO A 26 12.71 -6.96 -39.60
N GLY A 27 13.31 -7.89 -38.85
CA GLY A 27 13.06 -8.05 -37.43
C GLY A 27 13.16 -6.71 -36.73
N ALA A 28 12.08 -6.32 -36.05
CA ALA A 28 12.11 -5.15 -35.17
C ALA A 28 13.31 -5.32 -34.23
N PRO A 29 14.16 -4.29 -34.06
CA PRO A 29 15.26 -4.38 -33.12
C PRO A 29 14.66 -4.71 -31.76
N SER A 30 15.08 -5.84 -31.20
CA SER A 30 14.86 -6.17 -29.80
C SER A 30 15.36 -4.97 -29.00
N ARG A 31 14.43 -4.24 -28.38
CA ARG A 31 14.73 -3.06 -27.57
C ARG A 31 15.57 -3.53 -26.40
N GLU A 32 16.90 -3.51 -26.58
CA GLU A 32 17.84 -3.79 -25.50
C GLU A 32 17.52 -2.84 -24.37
N LYS A 33 17.08 -3.40 -23.24
CA LYS A 33 16.82 -2.62 -22.04
C LYS A 33 18.17 -2.06 -21.61
N SER A 34 18.31 -0.75 -21.69
CA SER A 34 19.55 -0.10 -21.27
C SER A 34 19.75 -0.34 -19.76
N PRO A 35 20.94 -0.77 -19.30
CA PRO A 35 21.16 -1.16 -17.90
C PRO A 35 20.74 -0.10 -16.88
N GLY A 36 20.87 1.19 -17.22
CA GLY A 36 20.47 2.31 -16.36
C GLY A 36 18.96 2.56 -16.26
N VAL A 37 18.15 2.08 -17.21
CA VAL A 37 16.68 2.16 -17.13
C VAL A 37 16.17 1.07 -16.18
N ASP A 38 16.70 -0.14 -16.31
CA ASP A 38 16.32 -1.28 -15.47
C ASP A 38 16.70 -1.03 -14.01
N SER A 39 17.86 -0.43 -13.74
CA SER A 39 18.28 -0.09 -12.38
C SER A 39 17.38 0.96 -11.71
N ARG A 40 16.95 2.01 -12.45
CA ARG A 40 16.05 3.04 -11.90
C ARG A 40 14.65 2.51 -11.66
N ARG A 41 14.14 1.68 -12.57
CA ARG A 41 12.86 1.01 -12.37
C ARG A 41 12.91 0.10 -11.15
N GLN A 42 13.97 -0.68 -11.00
CA GLN A 42 14.14 -1.54 -9.82
C GLN A 42 14.22 -0.72 -8.53
N GLN A 43 14.95 0.40 -8.54
CA GLN A 43 14.99 1.32 -7.41
C GLN A 43 13.59 1.87 -7.06
N LEU A 44 12.81 2.26 -8.07
CA LEU A 44 11.44 2.75 -7.86
C LEU A 44 10.55 1.66 -7.24
N LEU A 45 10.57 0.44 -7.78
CA LEU A 45 9.76 -0.67 -7.26
C LEU A 45 10.17 -1.03 -5.83
N SER A 46 11.47 -1.11 -5.54
CA SER A 46 11.97 -1.34 -4.19
C SER A 46 11.48 -0.26 -3.21
N LEU A 47 11.42 1.00 -3.66
CA LEU A 47 10.96 2.10 -2.83
C LEU A 47 9.45 2.03 -2.53
N PHE A 48 8.65 1.57 -3.49
CA PHE A 48 7.25 1.26 -3.26
C PHE A 48 7.08 0.14 -2.24
N ASP A 49 7.82 -0.95 -2.38
CA ASP A 49 7.77 -2.06 -1.44
C ASP A 49 8.17 -1.61 -0.02
N GLU A 50 9.22 -0.79 0.10
CA GLU A 50 9.64 -0.24 1.40
C GLU A 50 8.59 0.67 2.04
N GLN A 51 7.92 1.53 1.26
CA GLN A 51 6.86 2.39 1.79
C GLN A 51 5.63 1.56 2.18
N TRP A 52 5.26 0.56 1.38
CA TRP A 52 4.18 -0.35 1.70
C TRP A 52 4.44 -1.14 2.98
N GLU A 53 5.63 -1.69 3.14
CA GLU A 53 6.02 -2.41 4.35
C GLU A 53 6.12 -1.51 5.59
N TYR A 54 6.46 -0.23 5.39
CA TYR A 54 6.36 0.76 6.46
C TYR A 54 4.90 0.95 6.88
N GLU A 55 4.01 1.19 5.92
CA GLU A 55 2.57 1.39 6.13
C GLU A 55 1.94 0.23 6.90
N MET A 56 2.14 -1.01 6.43
CA MET A 56 1.58 -2.20 7.08
C MET A 56 2.06 -2.38 8.52
N ARG A 57 3.28 -1.93 8.83
CA ARG A 57 3.86 -2.06 10.16
C ARG A 57 3.34 -1.00 11.12
N VAL A 58 3.13 0.23 10.66
CA VAL A 58 2.68 1.33 11.51
C VAL A 58 1.15 1.37 11.62
N HIS A 59 0.43 0.80 10.64
CA HIS A 59 -1.03 0.67 10.63
C HIS A 59 -1.49 -0.81 10.67
N PRO A 60 -1.42 -1.48 11.83
CA PRO A 60 -1.69 -2.91 11.94
C PRO A 60 -3.16 -3.28 11.69
N GLU A 61 -4.11 -2.41 11.98
CA GLU A 61 -5.53 -2.56 11.69
C GLU A 61 -5.77 -2.56 10.18
N PHE A 62 -5.14 -1.63 9.47
CA PHE A 62 -5.19 -1.57 8.01
C PHE A 62 -4.56 -2.80 7.37
N ALA A 63 -3.40 -3.25 7.88
CA ALA A 63 -2.79 -4.52 7.46
C ALA A 63 -3.74 -5.71 7.63
N THR A 64 -4.45 -5.77 8.77
CA THR A 64 -5.46 -6.81 9.05
C THR A 64 -6.59 -6.78 8.02
N ALA A 65 -7.12 -5.59 7.72
CA ALA A 65 -8.20 -5.41 6.76
C ALA A 65 -7.82 -5.87 5.34
N LEU A 66 -6.53 -5.79 4.99
CA LEU A 66 -5.99 -6.28 3.72
C LEU A 66 -5.61 -7.76 3.72
N GLY A 67 -5.77 -8.45 4.87
CA GLY A 67 -5.44 -9.86 5.04
C GLY A 67 -3.98 -10.14 5.39
N ASP A 68 -3.19 -9.11 5.69
CA ASP A 68 -1.85 -9.25 6.25
C ASP A 68 -1.93 -9.42 7.77
N ASN A 69 -1.72 -10.65 8.22
CA ASN A 69 -1.89 -11.03 9.62
C ASN A 69 -0.62 -10.87 10.48
N ARG A 70 0.45 -10.26 9.94
CA ARG A 70 1.77 -10.16 10.62
C ARG A 70 1.73 -9.31 11.90
N TYR A 71 0.76 -8.41 12.04
CA TYR A 71 0.68 -7.44 13.13
C TYR A 71 -0.65 -7.47 13.89
N ASN A 72 -1.36 -8.61 13.84
CA ASN A 72 -2.68 -8.76 14.44
C ASN A 72 -2.70 -8.63 15.97
N ASP A 73 -1.53 -8.62 16.62
CA ASP A 73 -1.35 -8.45 18.05
C ASP A 73 -1.25 -6.98 18.49
N ARG A 74 -1.29 -6.01 17.57
CA ARG A 74 -1.02 -4.58 17.79
C ARG A 74 -2.18 -3.70 17.36
N LEU A 75 -2.27 -2.53 17.98
CA LEU A 75 -3.11 -1.41 17.56
C LEU A 75 -2.22 -0.26 17.05
N ASP A 76 -2.85 0.64 16.31
CA ASP A 76 -2.30 1.95 15.92
C ASP A 76 -1.79 2.72 17.13
N ASN A 77 -0.73 3.51 16.92
CA ASN A 77 -0.19 4.40 17.93
C ASN A 77 -0.70 5.82 17.69
N GLU A 78 -1.70 6.24 18.43
CA GLU A 78 -2.42 7.50 18.21
C GLU A 78 -1.74 8.72 18.86
N SER A 79 -0.51 8.57 19.37
CA SER A 79 0.18 9.65 20.06
C SER A 79 0.70 10.72 19.09
N ALA A 80 0.73 11.98 19.53
CA ALA A 80 1.32 13.07 18.76
C ALA A 80 2.77 12.79 18.31
N GLU A 81 3.56 12.06 19.12
CA GLU A 81 4.92 11.64 18.76
C GLU A 81 4.95 10.64 17.60
N ALA A 82 4.00 9.69 17.57
CA ALA A 82 3.86 8.73 16.48
C ALA A 82 3.58 9.46 15.16
N VAL A 83 2.62 10.40 15.21
CA VAL A 83 2.30 11.28 14.07
C VAL A 83 3.53 12.05 13.61
N GLN A 84 4.33 12.64 14.52
CA GLN A 84 5.56 13.34 14.11
C GLN A 84 6.57 12.38 13.45
N SER A 85 6.74 11.17 13.98
CA SER A 85 7.60 10.14 13.39
C SER A 85 7.15 9.76 11.98
N GLU A 86 5.86 9.60 11.76
CA GLU A 86 5.28 9.32 10.45
C GLU A 86 5.49 10.47 9.47
N LEU A 87 5.29 11.72 9.90
CA LEU A 87 5.55 12.89 9.07
C LEU A 87 7.04 12.99 8.69
N GLU A 88 7.96 12.69 9.61
CA GLU A 88 9.38 12.62 9.30
C GLU A 88 9.68 11.51 8.28
N GLN A 89 9.05 10.36 8.41
CA GLN A 89 9.22 9.26 7.48
C GLN A 89 8.64 9.60 6.10
N ALA A 90 7.47 10.24 6.02
CA ALA A 90 6.87 10.71 4.78
C ALA A 90 7.79 11.71 4.05
N ARG A 91 8.46 12.63 4.78
CA ARG A 91 9.49 13.52 4.20
C ARG A 91 10.66 12.74 3.60
N LYS A 92 11.13 11.69 4.29
CA LYS A 92 12.23 10.84 3.80
C LYS A 92 11.81 10.09 2.53
N PHE A 93 10.61 9.52 2.49
CA PHE A 93 10.09 8.86 1.30
C PHE A 93 9.91 9.84 0.14
N LEU A 94 9.33 11.02 0.39
CA LEU A 94 9.12 12.05 -0.62
C LEU A 94 10.43 12.42 -1.30
N ALA A 95 11.47 12.74 -0.52
CA ALA A 95 12.78 13.09 -1.04
C ALA A 95 13.38 11.95 -1.90
N ARG A 96 13.20 10.69 -1.49
CA ARG A 96 13.69 9.52 -2.23
C ARG A 96 12.94 9.30 -3.55
N PHE A 97 11.61 9.46 -3.56
CA PHE A 97 10.81 9.36 -4.79
C PHE A 97 11.15 10.51 -5.75
N GLU A 98 11.29 11.73 -5.25
CA GLU A 98 11.67 12.90 -6.05
C GLU A 98 13.05 12.76 -6.69
N ALA A 99 14.01 12.13 -6.00
CA ALA A 99 15.36 11.90 -6.51
C ALA A 99 15.44 10.92 -7.69
N ILE A 100 14.42 10.08 -7.90
CA ILE A 100 14.39 9.15 -9.05
C ILE A 100 14.07 9.94 -10.32
N ASP A 101 15.01 10.00 -11.26
CA ASP A 101 14.82 10.66 -12.56
C ASP A 101 13.74 9.91 -13.40
N PRO A 102 12.61 10.57 -13.72
CA PRO A 102 11.55 9.94 -14.47
C PRO A 102 11.88 9.77 -15.95
N SER A 103 12.87 10.48 -16.52
CA SER A 103 13.09 10.58 -17.98
C SER A 103 13.06 9.22 -18.70
N SER A 104 13.73 8.24 -18.10
CA SER A 104 13.91 6.89 -18.61
C SER A 104 12.81 5.88 -18.23
N LEU A 105 11.89 6.25 -17.35
CA LEU A 105 10.81 5.37 -16.90
C LEU A 105 9.72 5.18 -17.97
N SER A 106 9.00 4.07 -17.89
CA SER A 106 7.79 3.87 -18.70
C SER A 106 6.70 4.88 -18.30
N GLN A 107 5.72 5.13 -19.16
CA GLN A 107 4.64 6.06 -18.84
C GLN A 107 3.84 5.61 -17.61
N GLN A 108 3.66 4.30 -17.43
CA GLN A 108 3.01 3.75 -16.25
C GLN A 108 3.84 3.99 -14.97
N ASP A 109 5.15 3.73 -15.02
CA ASP A 109 6.02 3.93 -13.85
C ASP A 109 6.13 5.42 -13.48
N LYS A 110 6.14 6.31 -14.49
CA LYS A 110 6.08 7.77 -14.29
C LYS A 110 4.82 8.18 -13.54
N LEU A 111 3.67 7.71 -14.01
CA LEU A 111 2.38 8.01 -13.39
C LEU A 111 2.33 7.49 -11.95
N SER A 112 2.71 6.24 -11.71
CA SER A 112 2.75 5.67 -10.35
C SER A 112 3.64 6.49 -9.42
N ARG A 113 4.84 6.90 -9.87
CA ARG A 113 5.73 7.78 -9.11
C ARG A 113 5.10 9.14 -8.82
N GLU A 114 4.48 9.77 -9.80
CA GLU A 114 3.84 11.08 -9.64
C GLU A 114 2.67 11.03 -8.65
N LEU A 115 1.86 9.97 -8.68
CA LEU A 115 0.78 9.77 -7.73
C LEU A 115 1.30 9.60 -6.31
N MET A 116 2.36 8.82 -6.10
CA MET A 116 2.98 8.65 -4.79
C MET A 116 3.59 9.94 -4.25
N ILE A 117 4.29 10.70 -5.09
CA ILE A 117 4.82 12.03 -4.72
C ILE A 117 3.67 12.97 -4.33
N ARG A 118 2.56 12.92 -5.07
CA ARG A 118 1.38 13.73 -4.76
C ARG A 118 0.77 13.33 -3.42
N GLU A 119 0.61 12.04 -3.15
CA GLU A 119 0.06 11.52 -1.89
C GLU A 119 0.88 12.01 -0.70
N LEU A 120 2.18 11.74 -0.70
CA LEU A 120 3.10 12.15 0.37
C LEU A 120 3.11 13.67 0.59
N ARG A 121 2.96 14.47 -0.47
CA ARG A 121 2.84 15.93 -0.33
C ARG A 121 1.51 16.32 0.30
N LEU A 122 0.41 15.68 -0.08
CA LEU A 122 -0.90 15.93 0.51
C LEU A 122 -0.90 15.60 2.00
N ASP A 123 -0.27 14.49 2.42
CA ASP A 123 -0.16 14.13 3.83
C ASP A 123 0.62 15.19 4.62
N LEU A 124 1.78 15.59 4.09
CA LEU A 124 2.64 16.60 4.72
C LEU A 124 2.01 17.99 4.76
N GLU A 125 1.29 18.38 3.71
CA GLU A 125 0.54 19.64 3.66
C GLU A 125 -0.68 19.60 4.58
N GLY A 126 -1.36 18.46 4.63
CA GLY A 126 -2.52 18.18 5.47
C GLY A 126 -2.18 18.26 6.96
N ALA A 127 -0.97 17.90 7.33
CA ALA A 127 -0.49 17.94 8.71
C ALA A 127 -0.64 19.31 9.39
N ARG A 128 -0.63 20.42 8.63
CA ARG A 128 -0.85 21.77 9.18
C ARG A 128 -2.24 21.95 9.80
N PHE A 129 -3.21 21.13 9.39
CA PHE A 129 -4.58 21.15 9.89
C PHE A 129 -4.78 20.26 11.12
N LYS A 130 -3.75 19.50 11.50
CA LYS A 130 -3.69 18.73 12.74
C LYS A 130 -4.90 17.83 12.97
N HIS A 131 -5.24 17.04 11.96
CA HIS A 131 -6.39 16.13 12.04
C HIS A 131 -6.33 15.16 13.24
N TRP A 132 -5.13 14.81 13.72
CA TRP A 132 -4.92 13.98 14.92
C TRP A 132 -5.37 14.64 16.23
N GLU A 133 -5.53 15.97 16.29
CA GLU A 133 -6.13 16.70 17.43
C GLU A 133 -7.67 16.66 17.36
N MET A 134 -8.26 16.03 16.32
CA MET A 134 -9.70 15.80 16.19
C MET A 134 -10.00 14.30 15.92
N PRO A 135 -9.60 13.41 16.84
CA PRO A 135 -9.65 11.95 16.64
C PRO A 135 -11.06 11.34 16.70
N VAL A 136 -12.08 12.14 17.02
CA VAL A 136 -13.47 11.67 17.15
C VAL A 136 -14.38 12.56 16.30
N ASN A 137 -15.08 11.96 15.36
CA ASN A 137 -16.13 12.62 14.59
C ASN A 137 -17.28 11.64 14.27
N GLN A 138 -18.30 12.09 13.55
CA GLN A 138 -19.50 11.29 13.25
C GLN A 138 -19.27 10.10 12.30
N ARG A 139 -18.11 10.03 11.66
CA ARG A 139 -17.75 9.02 10.66
C ARG A 139 -16.59 8.14 11.14
N ASP A 140 -15.58 8.73 11.77
CA ASP A 140 -14.31 8.09 12.07
C ASP A 140 -13.91 8.28 13.54
N GLY A 141 -13.07 7.38 14.04
CA GLY A 141 -12.43 7.46 15.35
C GLY A 141 -12.58 6.19 16.18
N PRO A 142 -11.83 6.05 17.29
CA PRO A 142 -11.69 4.79 18.03
C PRO A 142 -13.02 4.23 18.57
N HIS A 143 -14.00 5.10 18.82
CA HIS A 143 -15.36 4.73 19.20
C HIS A 143 -16.15 3.96 18.13
N LEU A 144 -15.78 4.07 16.86
CA LEU A 144 -16.36 3.34 15.72
C LEU A 144 -15.42 2.23 15.25
N ASP A 145 -14.11 2.50 15.20
CA ASP A 145 -13.11 1.57 14.66
C ASP A 145 -12.93 0.31 15.54
N PHE A 146 -12.94 0.46 16.87
CA PHE A 146 -12.74 -0.67 17.79
C PHE A 146 -13.89 -1.69 17.79
N PRO A 147 -15.17 -1.28 17.77
CA PRO A 147 -16.27 -2.21 17.52
C PRO A 147 -16.13 -2.96 16.18
N ASP A 148 -15.65 -2.29 15.13
CA ASP A 148 -15.52 -2.87 13.79
C ASP A 148 -14.34 -3.85 13.67
N LEU A 149 -13.35 -3.76 14.56
CA LEU A 149 -12.16 -4.63 14.59
C LEU A 149 -12.51 -6.13 14.57
N ILE A 150 -13.62 -6.53 15.20
CA ILE A 150 -14.10 -7.93 15.20
C ILE A 150 -14.42 -8.44 13.79
N THR A 151 -14.81 -7.55 12.88
CA THR A 151 -15.25 -7.90 11.52
C THR A 151 -14.08 -8.18 10.57
N ILE A 152 -12.92 -7.58 10.84
CA ILE A 152 -11.69 -7.74 10.05
C ILE A 152 -10.71 -8.73 10.67
N THR A 153 -10.82 -8.99 11.98
CA THR A 153 -9.91 -9.90 12.68
C THR A 153 -10.24 -11.37 12.39
N PRO A 154 -9.26 -12.22 12.04
CA PRO A 154 -9.49 -13.65 11.90
C PRO A 154 -9.78 -14.32 13.26
N PHE A 155 -10.52 -15.43 13.26
CA PHE A 155 -10.80 -16.24 14.47
C PHE A 155 -10.72 -17.74 14.15
N ASN A 156 -9.69 -18.16 13.41
CA ASN A 156 -9.57 -19.53 12.91
C ASN A 156 -8.75 -20.43 13.84
N THR A 157 -7.85 -19.82 14.63
CA THR A 157 -6.89 -20.53 15.49
C THR A 157 -6.89 -19.92 16.89
N THR A 158 -6.36 -20.64 17.88
CA THR A 158 -6.19 -20.11 19.25
C THR A 158 -5.30 -18.87 19.26
N HIS A 159 -4.27 -18.83 18.42
CA HIS A 159 -3.39 -17.66 18.27
C HIS A 159 -4.14 -16.41 17.80
N ASP A 160 -5.16 -16.55 16.96
CA ASP A 160 -5.97 -15.42 16.52
C ASP A 160 -6.77 -14.80 17.68
N TYR A 161 -7.26 -15.64 18.61
CA TYR A 161 -7.89 -15.16 19.84
C TYR A 161 -6.87 -14.47 20.76
N ASP A 162 -5.65 -15.00 20.88
CA ASP A 162 -4.59 -14.38 21.67
C ASP A 162 -4.22 -12.99 21.12
N ASN A 163 -4.13 -12.86 19.80
CA ASN A 163 -3.91 -11.59 19.11
C ASN A 163 -5.04 -10.58 19.40
N TYR A 164 -6.30 -11.00 19.29
CA TYR A 164 -7.45 -10.14 19.60
C TYR A 164 -7.46 -9.71 21.08
N LEU A 165 -7.16 -10.63 22.00
CA LEU A 165 -7.01 -10.30 23.42
C LEU A 165 -5.87 -9.31 23.68
N SER A 166 -4.77 -9.40 22.92
CA SER A 166 -3.67 -8.42 22.97
C SER A 166 -4.16 -7.03 22.59
N ARG A 167 -4.92 -6.90 21.49
CA ARG A 167 -5.52 -5.63 21.06
C ARG A 167 -6.47 -5.06 22.11
N LEU A 168 -7.37 -5.87 22.66
CA LEU A 168 -8.29 -5.42 23.72
C LEU A 168 -7.57 -4.88 24.96
N ARG A 169 -6.41 -5.44 25.32
CA ARG A 169 -5.60 -4.96 26.45
C ARG A 169 -4.88 -3.63 26.14
N GLN A 170 -4.63 -3.33 24.88
CA GLN A 170 -3.99 -2.09 24.43
C GLN A 170 -4.97 -0.92 24.28
N MET A 171 -6.26 -1.19 24.06
CA MET A 171 -7.28 -0.15 23.86
C MET A 171 -7.26 0.97 24.92
N PRO A 172 -7.12 0.72 26.24
CA PRO A 172 -7.02 1.80 27.22
C PRO A 172 -5.88 2.77 26.94
N ASN A 173 -4.71 2.27 26.53
CA ASN A 173 -3.57 3.13 26.19
C ASN A 173 -3.85 3.97 24.94
N VAL A 174 -4.53 3.42 23.93
CA VAL A 174 -4.91 4.18 22.74
C VAL A 174 -5.90 5.29 23.09
N PHE A 175 -6.87 5.02 23.97
CA PHE A 175 -7.76 6.07 24.48
C PHE A 175 -7.00 7.16 25.24
N ASP A 176 -6.01 6.80 26.06
CA ASP A 176 -5.18 7.77 26.77
C ASP A 176 -4.38 8.67 25.79
N GLN A 177 -3.86 8.10 24.71
CA GLN A 177 -3.17 8.85 23.64
C GLN A 177 -4.11 9.83 22.95
N VAL A 178 -5.29 9.35 22.54
CA VAL A 178 -6.35 10.14 21.90
C VAL A 178 -6.83 11.28 22.78
N MET A 179 -6.93 11.08 24.10
CA MET A 179 -7.30 12.13 25.07
C MET A 179 -6.19 13.15 25.32
N ALA A 180 -4.94 12.80 25.03
CA ALA A 180 -3.78 13.66 25.25
C ALA A 180 -3.45 14.57 24.05
N ASN A 181 -3.99 14.26 22.87
CA ASN A 181 -3.89 15.11 21.66
C ASN A 181 -4.77 16.35 21.77
#